data_AF-A0A5C7A2G5-F1
#
_entry.id   AF-A0A5C7A2G5-F1
#
_cell.length_a   1.000
_cell.length_b   1.000
_cell.length_c   1.000
_cell.angle_alpha   90.00
_cell.angle_beta   90.00
_cell.angle_gamma   90.00
#
_symmetry.space_group_name_H-M   'P 1'
#
loop_
_entity.id
_entity.type
_entity.pdbx_description
1 polymer ?
#
loop_
_entity_poly.entity_id
_entity_poly.type
_entity_poly.pdbx_seq_one_letter_code
_entity_poly.pdbx_strand_id
1 'polypeptide(L)'
;MNIYDLSEYQVYKLKSIDPALGSNWREVIQEILPQLNKESQASIYKNILAPRGINYNLVYKRPDTLKSVMRKMTTQNKELTNITIHMSKLIDSTPVSYQALKLADEIEAMLDYLDGLDVQGSLYDQKNRINIKTAFLYDLADWIDKVELIIDGGLRSLNNDIVKTYLKEVFIKQKIQGRDFRSWDSTDLSFQELTHLPSLIKKEGKQRKFFVVEGQNYWFIVGIASQPNNNAYSFRRFLYESSSGEGINKFIYLTHLVIEKNSLNNNEYINHISYCMSRLYTLDRGVSDTVLKFVLEVQHLNRTYLTTLLKKPLDQDGSSSETIIANRMVDYEKQLSILILNKLPNVIQTVISDKNDQNFLFYHLDQLIKRMIENTQDFRLQPLAMYSESSEIMVIKLISLRKLLDNLWGLFTIGQNNISDYETTMENSLLIIKEKLKECEANLQEINSLKEELNHYLKVKQEGSFWQKMKLGKSLRYTAEEIIEIESTLNQDLFMFIIRLAKNKAVSIVYPEFECEIIVNESYRHYAIADGKIGITRLPRILRLPENKSKFTFSSVEEMMNNDIFKPSQPFKG
;
A
#
# COMPACT_ATOMS: atom_id res chain seq x y z
N MET A 1 16.72 -18.06 -18.00
CA MET A 1 16.86 -17.07 -16.93
C MET A 1 15.73 -17.26 -15.92
N ASN A 2 16.00 -17.15 -14.64
CA ASN A 2 14.95 -17.11 -13.61
C ASN A 2 14.51 -15.66 -13.39
N ILE A 3 13.32 -15.47 -12.82
CA ILE A 3 12.75 -14.13 -12.61
C ILE A 3 13.63 -13.18 -11.79
N TYR A 4 14.44 -13.73 -10.87
CA TYR A 4 15.32 -12.95 -10.00
C TYR A 4 16.64 -12.54 -10.69
N ASP A 5 16.93 -13.10 -11.86
CA ASP A 5 18.05 -12.63 -12.67
C ASP A 5 17.68 -11.32 -13.40
N LEU A 6 16.38 -10.97 -13.47
CA LEU A 6 15.94 -9.73 -14.14
C LEU A 6 16.55 -8.53 -13.46
N SER A 7 17.05 -7.60 -14.27
CA SER A 7 17.49 -6.30 -13.78
C SER A 7 16.30 -5.53 -13.17
N GLU A 8 16.58 -4.62 -12.24
CA GLU A 8 15.54 -3.75 -11.65
C GLU A 8 14.80 -2.95 -12.73
N TYR A 9 15.49 -2.61 -13.83
CA TYR A 9 14.86 -1.96 -14.97
C TYR A 9 13.88 -2.85 -15.74
N GLN A 10 14.21 -4.12 -15.97
CA GLN A 10 13.28 -5.06 -16.61
C GLN A 10 12.03 -5.29 -15.76
N VAL A 11 12.21 -5.44 -14.44
CA VAL A 11 11.09 -5.54 -13.50
C VAL A 11 10.25 -4.25 -13.51
N TYR A 12 10.90 -3.08 -13.51
CA TYR A 12 10.22 -1.78 -13.66
C TYR A 12 9.39 -1.72 -14.94
N LYS A 13 9.94 -2.10 -16.10
CA LYS A 13 9.20 -2.10 -17.37
C LYS A 13 7.97 -3.01 -17.33
N LEU A 14 8.12 -4.24 -16.83
CA LEU A 14 7.01 -5.18 -16.67
C LEU A 14 5.93 -4.64 -15.73
N LYS A 15 6.33 -4.12 -14.57
CA LYS A 15 5.41 -3.56 -13.58
C LYS A 15 4.82 -2.21 -14.01
N SER A 16 5.40 -1.53 -14.99
CA SER A 16 4.84 -0.32 -15.57
C SER A 16 3.85 -0.57 -16.70
N ILE A 17 3.57 -1.81 -17.11
CA ILE A 17 2.61 -2.08 -18.19
C ILE A 17 1.19 -1.63 -17.78
N ASP A 18 0.52 -0.88 -18.65
CA ASP A 18 -0.94 -0.71 -18.66
C ASP A 18 -1.41 -0.62 -20.14
N PRO A 19 -2.10 -1.64 -20.67
CA PRO A 19 -2.46 -1.70 -22.09
C PRO A 19 -3.41 -0.62 -22.59
N ALA A 20 -4.21 0.01 -21.72
CA ALA A 20 -5.13 1.06 -22.13
C ALA A 20 -4.49 2.45 -22.09
N LEU A 21 -3.40 2.62 -21.33
CA LEU A 21 -2.77 3.92 -21.12
C LEU A 21 -1.46 4.10 -21.90
N GLY A 22 -0.81 3.00 -22.32
CA GLY A 22 0.41 3.03 -23.12
C GLY A 22 0.40 1.98 -24.24
N SER A 23 1.01 2.31 -25.38
CA SER A 23 0.94 1.44 -26.58
C SER A 23 2.05 0.39 -26.68
N ASN A 24 3.17 0.58 -25.97
CA ASN A 24 4.38 -0.25 -26.08
C ASN A 24 4.39 -1.52 -25.21
N TRP A 25 3.30 -1.85 -24.53
CA TRP A 25 3.28 -2.97 -23.57
C TRP A 25 3.61 -4.32 -24.23
N ARG A 26 3.21 -4.54 -25.50
CA ARG A 26 3.52 -5.78 -26.22
C ARG A 26 5.01 -5.93 -26.48
N GLU A 27 5.68 -4.84 -26.85
CA GLU A 27 7.13 -4.82 -27.11
C GLU A 27 7.88 -5.18 -25.83
N VAL A 28 7.50 -4.60 -24.69
CA VAL A 28 8.09 -4.92 -23.38
C VAL A 28 7.95 -6.40 -23.04
N ILE A 29 6.77 -6.98 -23.26
CA ILE A 29 6.51 -8.41 -22.99
C ILE A 29 7.34 -9.30 -23.92
N GLN A 30 7.38 -8.98 -25.22
CA GLN A 30 8.13 -9.73 -26.22
C GLN A 30 9.64 -9.64 -26.01
N GLU A 31 10.13 -8.53 -25.47
CA GLU A 31 11.54 -8.38 -25.10
C GLU A 31 11.89 -9.27 -23.89
N ILE A 32 11.07 -9.28 -22.84
CA ILE A 32 11.46 -9.84 -21.54
C ILE A 32 11.03 -11.30 -21.35
N LEU A 33 9.78 -11.68 -21.68
CA LEU A 33 9.27 -13.02 -21.37
C LEU A 33 10.06 -14.18 -22.00
N PRO A 34 10.51 -14.11 -23.27
CA PRO A 34 11.23 -15.21 -23.91
C PRO A 34 12.56 -15.57 -23.22
N GLN A 35 13.13 -14.65 -22.44
CA GLN A 35 14.39 -14.88 -21.71
C GLN A 35 14.20 -15.80 -20.49
N LEU A 36 12.96 -15.93 -20.01
CA LEU A 36 12.61 -16.56 -18.74
C LEU A 36 12.21 -18.03 -18.88
N ASN A 37 12.42 -18.82 -17.82
CA ASN A 37 11.91 -20.18 -17.76
C ASN A 37 10.37 -20.22 -17.59
N LYS A 38 9.75 -21.39 -17.84
CA LYS A 38 8.28 -21.53 -17.84
C LYS A 38 7.63 -21.15 -16.50
N GLU A 39 8.27 -21.49 -15.38
CA GLU A 39 7.76 -21.17 -14.05
C GLU A 39 7.78 -19.65 -13.78
N SER A 40 8.85 -18.97 -14.18
CA SER A 40 8.97 -17.51 -14.07
C SER A 40 7.97 -16.79 -14.97
N GLN A 41 7.75 -17.30 -16.19
CA GLN A 41 6.71 -16.78 -17.09
C GLN A 41 5.31 -16.92 -16.48
N ALA A 42 5.00 -18.10 -15.91
CA ALA A 42 3.73 -18.32 -15.21
C ALA A 42 3.55 -17.37 -14.03
N SER A 43 4.63 -17.08 -13.30
CA SER A 43 4.61 -16.13 -12.18
C SER A 43 4.33 -14.69 -12.63
N ILE A 44 5.06 -14.19 -13.63
CA ILE A 44 4.82 -12.85 -14.21
C ILE A 44 3.39 -12.74 -14.72
N TYR A 45 2.93 -13.79 -15.39
CA TYR A 45 1.58 -13.80 -15.90
C TYR A 45 0.56 -13.57 -14.78
N LYS A 46 0.57 -14.38 -13.73
CA LYS A 46 -0.45 -14.30 -12.68
C LYS A 46 -0.28 -13.07 -11.77
N ASN A 47 0.95 -12.65 -11.47
CA ASN A 47 1.20 -11.58 -10.49
C ASN A 47 1.32 -10.18 -11.11
N ILE A 48 1.61 -10.07 -12.42
CA ILE A 48 1.81 -8.78 -13.10
C ILE A 48 0.81 -8.57 -14.24
N LEU A 49 0.65 -9.55 -15.14
CA LEU A 49 -0.11 -9.36 -16.39
C LEU A 49 -1.62 -9.57 -16.23
N ALA A 50 -2.03 -10.66 -15.56
CA ALA A 50 -3.43 -11.01 -15.36
C ALA A 50 -4.21 -9.97 -14.54
N PRO A 51 -3.66 -9.37 -13.46
CA PRO A 51 -4.31 -8.27 -12.74
C PRO A 51 -4.57 -7.04 -13.63
N ARG A 52 -3.85 -6.92 -14.75
CA ARG A 52 -3.97 -5.84 -15.73
C ARG A 52 -4.78 -6.23 -16.96
N GLY A 53 -5.52 -7.34 -16.88
CA GLY A 53 -6.41 -7.81 -17.94
C GLY A 53 -5.70 -8.47 -19.12
N ILE A 54 -4.41 -8.77 -19.04
CA ILE A 54 -3.68 -9.47 -20.11
C ILE A 54 -3.78 -10.97 -19.87
N ASN A 55 -4.30 -11.72 -20.85
CA ASN A 55 -4.44 -13.17 -20.74
C ASN A 55 -3.21 -13.95 -21.25
N TYR A 56 -3.16 -15.28 -21.04
CA TYR A 56 -1.99 -16.12 -21.37
C TYR A 56 -1.62 -16.06 -22.87
N ASN A 57 -2.61 -15.77 -23.73
CA ASN A 57 -2.41 -15.59 -25.17
C ASN A 57 -2.00 -14.15 -25.53
N LEU A 58 -1.61 -13.34 -24.54
CA LEU A 58 -1.25 -11.94 -24.68
C LEU A 58 -2.36 -11.09 -25.31
N VAL A 59 -3.62 -11.45 -25.04
CA VAL A 59 -4.79 -10.65 -25.41
C VAL A 59 -5.21 -9.82 -24.21
N TYR A 60 -5.32 -8.50 -24.44
CA TYR A 60 -5.82 -7.57 -23.45
C TYR A 60 -7.35 -7.56 -23.43
N LYS A 61 -7.92 -7.81 -22.25
CA LYS A 61 -9.32 -7.59 -21.95
C LYS A 61 -9.43 -6.28 -21.19
N ARG A 62 -10.07 -5.29 -21.83
CA ARG A 62 -10.35 -4.01 -21.19
C ARG A 62 -11.23 -4.19 -19.96
N PRO A 63 -10.98 -3.43 -18.87
CA PRO A 63 -11.89 -3.31 -17.74
C PRO A 63 -13.29 -2.84 -18.14
N ASP A 64 -14.26 -3.07 -17.25
CA ASP A 64 -15.63 -2.60 -17.43
C ASP A 64 -15.69 -1.07 -17.58
N THR A 65 -16.53 -0.58 -18.49
CA THR A 65 -16.81 0.86 -18.63
C THR A 65 -17.64 1.37 -17.46
N LEU A 66 -17.63 2.68 -17.22
CA LEU A 66 -18.39 3.30 -16.12
C LEU A 66 -19.88 2.97 -16.23
N LYS A 67 -20.43 2.99 -17.45
CA LYS A 67 -21.82 2.59 -17.75
C LYS A 67 -22.09 1.11 -17.42
N SER A 68 -21.14 0.22 -17.67
CA SER A 68 -21.23 -1.21 -17.31
C SER A 68 -21.26 -1.37 -15.79
N VAL A 69 -20.35 -0.70 -15.08
CA VAL A 69 -20.29 -0.70 -13.60
C VAL A 69 -21.60 -0.17 -13.01
N MET A 70 -22.11 0.96 -13.50
CA MET A 70 -23.39 1.54 -13.04
C MET A 70 -24.57 0.57 -13.18
N ARG A 71 -24.63 -0.23 -14.26
CA ARG A 71 -25.71 -1.19 -14.47
C ARG A 71 -25.63 -2.42 -13.56
N LYS A 72 -24.42 -2.83 -13.20
CA LYS A 72 -24.17 -3.99 -12.33
C LYS A 72 -24.23 -3.63 -10.85
N MET A 73 -23.96 -2.38 -10.50
CA MET A 73 -23.89 -1.90 -9.13
C MET A 73 -25.28 -1.93 -8.46
N THR A 74 -25.37 -2.63 -7.34
CA THR A 74 -26.53 -2.61 -6.43
C THR A 74 -26.12 -2.05 -5.07
N THR A 75 -26.03 -0.74 -4.94
CA THR A 75 -25.67 -0.06 -3.68
C THR A 75 -26.86 0.69 -3.08
N GLN A 76 -26.91 0.75 -1.74
CA GLN A 76 -27.82 1.63 -1.01
C GLN A 76 -27.19 3.00 -0.74
N ASN A 77 -25.89 3.17 -1.02
CA ASN A 77 -25.18 4.42 -0.84
C ASN A 77 -25.54 5.41 -1.96
N LYS A 78 -26.35 6.41 -1.61
CA LYS A 78 -26.83 7.45 -2.54
C LYS A 78 -25.69 8.35 -3.02
N GLU A 79 -24.70 8.64 -2.17
CA GLU A 79 -23.57 9.49 -2.52
C GLU A 79 -22.70 8.83 -3.59
N LEU A 80 -22.45 7.52 -3.44
CA LEU A 80 -21.74 6.71 -4.43
C LEU A 80 -22.46 6.72 -5.79
N THR A 81 -23.79 6.61 -5.78
CA THR A 81 -24.60 6.68 -7.00
C THR A 81 -24.51 8.07 -7.65
N ASN A 82 -24.61 9.14 -6.84
CA ASN A 82 -24.60 10.52 -7.32
C ASN A 82 -23.27 10.91 -7.98
N ILE A 83 -22.13 10.58 -7.35
CA ILE A 83 -20.82 10.89 -7.95
C ILE A 83 -20.61 10.11 -9.24
N THR A 84 -21.08 8.86 -9.31
CA THR A 84 -20.97 8.04 -10.53
C THR A 84 -21.77 8.65 -11.68
N ILE A 85 -22.97 9.18 -11.41
CA ILE A 85 -23.76 9.92 -12.41
C ILE A 85 -23.02 11.18 -12.87
N HIS A 86 -22.39 11.92 -11.96
CA HIS A 86 -21.64 13.13 -12.30
C HIS A 86 -20.42 12.81 -13.18
N MET A 87 -19.64 11.79 -12.81
CA MET A 87 -18.54 11.27 -13.61
C MET A 87 -19.01 10.83 -15.01
N SER A 88 -20.15 10.14 -15.12
CA SER A 88 -20.72 9.74 -16.41
C SER A 88 -21.07 10.93 -17.29
N LYS A 89 -21.57 12.04 -16.72
CA LYS A 89 -21.87 13.26 -17.50
C LYS A 89 -20.63 13.85 -18.16
N LEU A 90 -19.48 13.83 -17.47
CA LEU A 90 -18.22 14.29 -18.06
C LEU A 90 -17.81 13.39 -19.23
N ILE A 91 -17.83 12.07 -19.03
CA ILE A 91 -17.46 11.08 -20.07
C ILE A 91 -18.41 11.11 -21.27
N ASP A 92 -19.70 11.39 -21.04
CA ASP A 92 -20.71 11.48 -22.09
C ASP A 92 -20.69 12.82 -22.84
N SER A 93 -19.93 13.81 -22.34
CA SER A 93 -19.76 15.09 -23.04
C SER A 93 -18.90 14.91 -24.30
N THR A 94 -19.17 15.67 -25.36
CA THR A 94 -18.38 15.64 -26.60
C THR A 94 -17.96 17.05 -27.03
N PRO A 95 -17.21 17.78 -26.19
CA PRO A 95 -16.71 19.10 -26.55
C PRO A 95 -15.62 18.97 -27.63
N VAL A 96 -15.57 19.95 -28.55
CA VAL A 96 -14.45 20.04 -29.52
C VAL A 96 -13.16 20.40 -28.79
N SER A 97 -13.23 21.38 -27.88
CA SER A 97 -12.09 21.87 -27.10
C SER A 97 -12.43 22.00 -25.62
N TYR A 98 -11.43 21.83 -24.73
CA TYR A 98 -11.60 21.94 -23.28
C TYR A 98 -10.38 22.61 -22.62
N GLN A 99 -10.61 23.49 -21.65
CA GLN A 99 -9.52 24.12 -20.88
C GLN A 99 -8.84 23.09 -19.97
N ALA A 100 -7.54 22.86 -20.16
CA ALA A 100 -6.82 21.82 -19.42
C ALA A 100 -6.87 22.00 -17.89
N LEU A 101 -6.73 23.25 -17.41
CA LEU A 101 -6.77 23.54 -15.97
C LEU A 101 -8.15 23.28 -15.36
N LYS A 102 -9.22 23.61 -16.09
CA LYS A 102 -10.59 23.33 -15.67
C LYS A 102 -10.84 21.82 -15.58
N LEU A 103 -10.34 21.06 -16.56
CA LEU A 103 -10.43 19.59 -16.52
C LEU A 103 -9.72 19.06 -15.28
N ALA A 104 -8.52 19.56 -14.98
CA ALA A 104 -7.75 19.15 -13.81
C ALA A 104 -8.51 19.40 -12.50
N ASP A 105 -9.12 20.57 -12.35
CA ASP A 105 -9.93 20.90 -11.16
C ASP A 105 -11.15 19.97 -11.02
N GLU A 106 -11.86 19.71 -12.12
CA GLU A 106 -13.05 18.84 -12.10
C GLU A 106 -12.70 17.38 -11.78
N ILE A 107 -11.68 16.81 -12.44
CA ILE A 107 -11.33 15.40 -12.23
C ILE A 107 -10.72 15.16 -10.86
N GLU A 108 -9.86 16.07 -10.36
CA GLU A 108 -9.26 15.92 -9.03
C GLU A 108 -10.34 16.06 -7.95
N ALA A 109 -11.26 17.04 -8.07
CA ALA A 109 -12.37 17.18 -7.14
C ALA A 109 -13.32 15.97 -7.15
N MET A 110 -13.63 15.39 -8.32
CA MET A 110 -14.47 14.19 -8.40
C MET A 110 -13.79 12.98 -7.73
N LEU A 111 -12.49 12.81 -7.94
CA LEU A 111 -11.73 11.71 -7.32
C LEU A 111 -11.59 11.90 -5.82
N ASP A 112 -11.29 13.11 -5.36
CA ASP A 112 -11.18 13.41 -3.93
C ASP A 112 -12.52 13.21 -3.21
N TYR A 113 -13.64 13.63 -3.83
CA TYR A 113 -14.97 13.36 -3.30
C TYR A 113 -15.26 11.85 -3.25
N LEU A 114 -14.94 11.10 -4.30
CA LEU A 114 -15.14 9.65 -4.33
C LEU A 114 -14.33 8.95 -3.24
N ASP A 115 -13.04 9.26 -3.12
CA ASP A 115 -12.13 8.65 -2.15
C ASP A 115 -12.53 8.97 -0.69
N GLY A 116 -13.15 10.14 -0.47
CA GLY A 116 -13.64 10.60 0.84
C GLY A 116 -15.02 10.07 1.28
N LEU A 117 -15.73 9.30 0.44
CA LEU A 117 -17.05 8.77 0.79
C LEU A 117 -16.96 7.75 1.93
N ASP A 118 -17.85 7.89 2.93
CA ASP A 118 -18.04 6.89 3.97
C ASP A 118 -18.83 5.69 3.43
N VAL A 119 -18.13 4.57 3.25
CA VAL A 119 -18.70 3.29 2.83
C VAL A 119 -19.14 2.40 4.01
N GLN A 120 -19.22 2.95 5.23
CA GLN A 120 -19.76 2.32 6.44
C GLN A 120 -19.17 0.95 6.81
N GLY A 121 -17.97 0.63 6.32
CA GLY A 121 -17.35 -0.68 6.52
C GLY A 121 -17.91 -1.80 5.64
N SER A 122 -18.67 -1.48 4.59
CA SER A 122 -19.17 -2.42 3.59
C SER A 122 -18.07 -2.75 2.57
N LEU A 123 -17.53 -3.98 2.61
CA LEU A 123 -16.55 -4.44 1.62
C LEU A 123 -17.11 -4.39 0.19
N TYR A 124 -18.43 -4.60 0.05
CA TYR A 124 -19.11 -4.52 -1.23
C TYR A 124 -19.12 -3.09 -1.79
N ASP A 125 -19.46 -2.08 -0.98
CA ASP A 125 -19.43 -0.69 -1.43
C ASP A 125 -18.02 -0.18 -1.63
N GLN A 126 -17.04 -0.64 -0.84
CA GLN A 126 -15.63 -0.37 -1.08
C GLN A 126 -15.18 -0.91 -2.45
N LYS A 127 -15.61 -2.13 -2.81
CA LYS A 127 -15.33 -2.71 -4.13
C LYS A 127 -16.00 -1.91 -5.25
N ASN A 128 -17.25 -1.46 -5.06
CA ASN A 128 -17.92 -0.60 -6.03
C ASN A 128 -17.18 0.73 -6.21
N ARG A 129 -16.71 1.36 -5.13
CA ARG A 129 -15.92 2.59 -5.18
C ARG A 129 -14.65 2.42 -6.02
N ILE A 130 -13.89 1.34 -5.79
CA ILE A 130 -12.69 1.01 -6.58
C ILE A 130 -13.05 0.77 -8.06
N ASN A 131 -14.13 0.03 -8.33
CA ASN A 131 -14.59 -0.25 -9.70
C ASN A 131 -15.02 1.03 -10.43
N ILE A 132 -15.76 1.92 -9.76
CA ILE A 132 -16.18 3.22 -10.30
C ILE A 132 -14.97 4.06 -10.66
N LYS A 133 -14.03 4.22 -9.71
CA LYS A 133 -12.77 4.97 -9.91
C LYS A 133 -12.02 4.45 -11.14
N THR A 134 -11.80 3.14 -11.19
CA THR A 134 -11.06 2.48 -12.26
C THR A 134 -11.75 2.65 -13.62
N ALA A 135 -13.05 2.40 -13.68
CA ALA A 135 -13.82 2.50 -14.91
C ALA A 135 -13.91 3.94 -15.43
N PHE A 136 -14.14 4.91 -14.55
CA PHE A 136 -14.13 6.33 -14.88
C PHE A 136 -12.78 6.76 -15.46
N LEU A 137 -11.68 6.37 -14.84
CA LEU A 137 -10.33 6.75 -15.26
C LEU A 137 -9.95 6.16 -16.63
N TYR A 138 -10.32 4.91 -16.92
CA TYR A 138 -10.12 4.34 -18.25
C TYR A 138 -11.02 4.98 -19.32
N ASP A 139 -12.28 5.27 -19.00
CA ASP A 139 -13.16 5.98 -19.93
C ASP A 139 -12.73 7.44 -20.15
N LEU A 140 -12.12 8.09 -19.14
CA LEU A 140 -11.51 9.41 -19.26
C LEU A 140 -10.30 9.39 -20.22
N ALA A 141 -9.47 8.34 -20.15
CA ALA A 141 -8.33 8.18 -21.05
C ALA A 141 -8.75 8.03 -22.52
N ASP A 142 -9.90 7.41 -22.79
CA ASP A 142 -10.49 7.36 -24.13
C ASP A 142 -11.14 8.68 -24.55
N TRP A 143 -11.78 9.35 -23.59
CA TRP A 143 -12.47 10.60 -23.82
C TRP A 143 -11.49 11.69 -24.24
N ILE A 144 -10.35 11.78 -23.55
CA ILE A 144 -9.35 12.83 -23.79
C ILE A 144 -8.72 12.72 -25.19
N ASP A 145 -8.64 11.51 -25.76
CA ASP A 145 -8.10 11.31 -27.11
C ASP A 145 -8.93 12.06 -28.17
N LYS A 146 -10.22 12.33 -27.90
CA LYS A 146 -11.18 12.96 -28.81
C LYS A 146 -11.31 14.48 -28.65
N VAL A 147 -10.68 15.06 -27.63
CA VAL A 147 -10.87 16.46 -27.23
C VAL A 147 -9.59 17.26 -27.46
N GLU A 148 -9.67 18.47 -27.98
CA GLU A 148 -8.52 19.38 -28.06
C GLU A 148 -8.33 20.15 -26.75
N LEU A 149 -7.14 20.07 -26.15
CA LEU A 149 -6.87 20.78 -24.90
C LEU A 149 -6.32 22.18 -25.15
N ILE A 150 -6.99 23.17 -24.57
CA ILE A 150 -6.51 24.55 -24.49
C ILE A 150 -5.56 24.63 -23.29
N ILE A 151 -4.31 25.02 -23.56
CA ILE A 151 -3.20 24.99 -22.60
C ILE A 151 -2.60 26.39 -22.52
N ASP A 152 -2.41 26.86 -21.29
CA ASP A 152 -1.80 28.16 -21.05
C ASP A 152 -0.29 28.09 -21.35
N GLY A 153 0.23 29.11 -22.03
CA GLY A 153 1.65 29.22 -22.32
C GLY A 153 2.48 29.35 -21.04
N GLY A 154 3.68 28.81 -21.06
CA GLY A 154 4.57 28.81 -19.90
C GLY A 154 6.01 28.48 -20.27
N LEU A 155 6.90 28.57 -19.30
CA LEU A 155 8.31 28.29 -19.49
C LEU A 155 8.55 26.87 -20.03
N ARG A 156 7.71 25.90 -19.64
CA ARG A 156 7.83 24.50 -20.07
C ARG A 156 7.34 24.22 -21.49
N SER A 157 6.72 25.20 -22.15
CA SER A 157 6.19 25.06 -23.52
C SER A 157 5.32 23.81 -23.72
N LEU A 158 4.43 23.54 -22.75
CA LEU A 158 3.53 22.39 -22.80
C LEU A 158 2.59 22.49 -24.02
N ASN A 159 2.35 21.36 -24.68
CA ASN A 159 1.45 21.25 -25.82
C ASN A 159 0.39 20.15 -25.59
N ASN A 160 -0.58 20.06 -26.50
CA ASN A 160 -1.70 19.13 -26.38
C ASN A 160 -1.26 17.66 -26.20
N ASP A 161 -0.30 17.21 -26.99
CA ASP A 161 0.22 15.84 -26.91
C ASP A 161 0.89 15.55 -25.56
N ILE A 162 1.75 16.45 -25.09
CA ILE A 162 2.44 16.33 -23.80
C ILE A 162 1.43 16.26 -22.65
N VAL A 163 0.42 17.13 -22.66
CA VAL A 163 -0.59 17.20 -21.59
C VAL A 163 -1.48 15.96 -21.57
N LYS A 164 -1.94 15.48 -22.74
CA LYS A 164 -2.68 14.22 -22.86
C LYS A 164 -1.85 13.03 -22.40
N THR A 165 -0.58 12.97 -22.81
CA THR A 165 0.31 11.88 -22.43
C THR A 165 0.58 11.87 -20.93
N TYR A 166 0.82 13.02 -20.31
CA TYR A 166 0.94 13.10 -18.84
C TYR A 166 -0.34 12.63 -18.15
N LEU A 167 -1.51 13.08 -18.62
CA LEU A 167 -2.79 12.68 -18.04
C LEU A 167 -2.95 11.15 -18.06
N LYS A 168 -2.61 10.49 -19.17
CA LYS A 168 -2.73 9.03 -19.34
C LYS A 168 -1.62 8.25 -18.63
N GLU A 169 -0.37 8.51 -18.97
CA GLU A 169 0.78 7.70 -18.56
C GLU A 169 1.28 8.00 -17.14
N VAL A 170 0.93 9.16 -16.59
CA VAL A 170 1.32 9.57 -15.22
C VAL A 170 0.10 9.64 -14.31
N PHE A 171 -0.80 10.60 -14.51
CA PHE A 171 -1.89 10.87 -13.55
C PHE A 171 -2.89 9.72 -13.43
N ILE A 172 -3.53 9.34 -14.55
CA ILE A 172 -4.55 8.26 -14.57
C ILE A 172 -3.90 6.95 -14.13
N LYS A 173 -2.75 6.61 -14.71
CA LYS A 173 -2.01 5.39 -14.35
C LYS A 173 -1.66 5.33 -12.87
N GLN A 174 -1.21 6.44 -12.28
CA GLN A 174 -0.94 6.52 -10.84
C GLN A 174 -2.19 6.35 -10.01
N LYS A 175 -3.33 6.92 -10.42
CA LYS A 175 -4.61 6.79 -9.70
C LYS A 175 -5.20 5.39 -9.77
N ILE A 176 -4.95 4.64 -10.86
CA ILE A 176 -5.39 3.24 -11.01
C ILE A 176 -4.45 2.28 -10.28
N GLN A 177 -3.13 2.40 -10.53
CA GLN A 177 -2.15 1.47 -9.95
C GLN A 177 -1.86 1.77 -8.48
N GLY A 178 -2.16 2.98 -8.01
CA GLY A 178 -2.00 3.40 -6.62
C GLY A 178 -0.56 3.16 -6.13
N ARG A 179 -0.40 2.18 -5.25
CA ARG A 179 0.91 1.80 -4.69
C ARG A 179 1.80 1.05 -5.66
N ASP A 180 1.22 0.34 -6.61
CA ASP A 180 1.97 -0.40 -7.61
C ASP A 180 2.51 0.50 -8.73
N PHE A 181 2.15 1.79 -8.71
CA PHE A 181 2.66 2.78 -9.65
C PHE A 181 4.17 2.99 -9.48
N ARG A 182 4.90 2.77 -10.57
CA ARG A 182 6.36 2.76 -10.59
C ARG A 182 6.95 4.08 -11.06
N SER A 183 7.89 4.57 -10.26
CA SER A 183 8.65 5.79 -10.50
C SER A 183 10.05 5.60 -9.94
N TRP A 184 11.05 6.19 -10.59
CA TRP A 184 12.40 6.23 -10.05
C TRP A 184 12.57 7.43 -9.12
N ASP A 185 12.96 7.23 -7.88
CA ASP A 185 13.30 8.33 -6.96
C ASP A 185 14.76 8.74 -7.17
N SER A 186 15.00 10.04 -7.38
CA SER A 186 16.36 10.57 -7.59
C SER A 186 17.29 10.39 -6.39
N THR A 187 16.73 10.19 -5.20
CA THR A 187 17.43 9.95 -3.93
C THR A 187 17.76 8.49 -3.67
N ASP A 188 17.20 7.55 -4.46
CA ASP A 188 17.51 6.15 -4.30
C ASP A 188 18.96 5.86 -4.74
N LEU A 189 19.67 5.02 -3.98
CA LEU A 189 21.07 4.68 -4.28
C LEU A 189 21.19 4.00 -5.66
N SER A 190 20.15 3.26 -6.05
CA SER A 190 20.07 2.57 -7.36
C SER A 190 19.94 3.55 -8.54
N PHE A 191 19.41 4.75 -8.30
CA PHE A 191 19.07 5.71 -9.37
C PHE A 191 20.27 6.09 -10.21
N GLN A 192 21.42 6.29 -9.57
CA GLN A 192 22.66 6.70 -10.24
C GLN A 192 23.26 5.58 -11.09
N GLU A 193 22.91 4.32 -10.82
CA GLU A 193 23.38 3.13 -11.53
C GLU A 193 22.57 2.83 -12.80
N LEU A 194 21.46 3.54 -13.02
CA LEU A 194 20.60 3.34 -14.18
C LEU A 194 21.31 3.78 -15.47
N THR A 195 21.62 2.81 -16.33
CA THR A 195 22.35 3.04 -17.58
C THR A 195 21.48 3.66 -18.68
N HIS A 196 20.17 3.41 -18.66
CA HIS A 196 19.22 3.87 -19.68
C HIS A 196 18.75 5.32 -19.49
N LEU A 197 18.97 5.91 -18.30
CA LEU A 197 18.61 7.30 -18.02
C LEU A 197 19.65 8.28 -18.59
N PRO A 198 19.22 9.36 -19.27
CA PRO A 198 20.10 10.43 -19.71
C PRO A 198 21.00 10.97 -18.59
N SER A 199 22.26 11.26 -18.93
CA SER A 199 23.26 11.76 -17.99
C SER A 199 22.85 13.08 -17.31
N LEU A 200 22.14 13.95 -18.03
CA LEU A 200 21.57 15.20 -17.51
C LEU A 200 20.65 14.94 -16.30
N ILE A 201 19.71 13.99 -16.44
CA ILE A 201 18.75 13.64 -15.37
C ILE A 201 19.51 13.10 -14.16
N LYS A 202 20.47 12.19 -14.37
CA LYS A 202 21.26 11.62 -13.26
C LYS A 202 22.07 12.68 -12.52
N LYS A 203 22.67 13.63 -13.25
CA LYS A 203 23.44 14.73 -12.67
C LYS A 203 22.57 15.62 -11.79
N GLU A 204 21.38 16.00 -12.26
CA GLU A 204 20.42 16.77 -11.47
C GLU A 204 19.90 15.99 -10.26
N GLY A 205 19.72 14.67 -10.38
CA GLY A 205 19.31 13.80 -9.27
C GLY A 205 20.29 13.77 -8.09
N LYS A 206 21.56 14.15 -8.30
CA LYS A 206 22.54 14.32 -7.21
C LYS A 206 22.32 15.60 -6.39
N GLN A 207 21.63 16.58 -6.96
CA GLN A 207 21.45 17.92 -6.39
C GLN A 207 20.00 18.19 -6.00
N ARG A 208 19.05 17.41 -6.54
CA ARG A 208 17.62 17.67 -6.45
C ARG A 208 16.84 16.40 -6.25
N LYS A 209 15.75 16.55 -5.50
CA LYS A 209 14.73 15.52 -5.26
C LYS A 209 13.62 15.58 -6.28
N PHE A 210 13.39 14.47 -6.97
CA PHE A 210 12.28 14.30 -7.90
C PHE A 210 12.06 12.83 -8.19
N PHE A 211 10.88 12.53 -8.73
CA PHE A 211 10.60 11.24 -9.35
C PHE A 211 10.79 11.33 -10.86
N VAL A 212 11.20 10.22 -11.47
CA VAL A 212 11.17 10.04 -12.92
C VAL A 212 10.16 8.97 -13.26
N VAL A 213 9.17 9.35 -14.07
CA VAL A 213 8.24 8.41 -14.69
C VAL A 213 8.63 8.27 -16.15
N GLU A 214 8.98 7.05 -16.55
CA GLU A 214 9.30 6.76 -17.94
C GLU A 214 8.01 6.44 -18.72
N GLY A 215 7.69 7.33 -19.67
CA GLY A 215 6.65 7.13 -20.66
C GLY A 215 7.21 6.57 -21.98
N GLN A 216 6.36 6.44 -22.99
CA GLN A 216 6.79 5.97 -24.32
C GLN A 216 7.72 7.00 -24.99
N ASN A 217 7.24 8.23 -25.16
CA ASN A 217 7.94 9.31 -25.87
C ASN A 217 8.64 10.32 -24.95
N TYR A 218 8.32 10.29 -23.66
CA TYR A 218 8.76 11.29 -22.69
C TYR A 218 9.31 10.66 -21.41
N TRP A 219 10.27 11.34 -20.78
CA TRP A 219 10.51 11.20 -19.34
C TRP A 219 9.84 12.37 -18.63
N PHE A 220 8.98 12.05 -17.65
CA PHE A 220 8.35 13.03 -16.80
C PHE A 220 9.13 13.15 -15.50
N ILE A 221 9.70 14.33 -15.26
CA ILE A 221 10.39 14.67 -14.01
C ILE A 221 9.33 15.31 -13.10
N VAL A 222 9.03 14.65 -11.99
CA VAL A 222 7.97 15.03 -11.06
C VAL A 222 8.63 15.54 -9.78
N GLY A 223 8.52 16.84 -9.54
CA GLY A 223 8.98 17.45 -8.30
C GLY A 223 8.12 17.00 -7.11
N ILE A 224 8.78 16.90 -5.97
CA ILE A 224 8.15 16.44 -4.73
C ILE A 224 7.01 17.37 -4.30
N ALA A 225 6.04 16.81 -3.56
CA ALA A 225 4.98 17.60 -2.97
C ALA A 225 5.52 18.42 -1.79
N SER A 226 4.92 19.60 -1.54
CA SER A 226 5.33 20.49 -0.46
C SER A 226 5.01 19.97 0.94
N GLN A 227 4.09 19.00 1.04
CA GLN A 227 3.70 18.33 2.28
C GLN A 227 3.64 16.81 2.02
N PRO A 228 4.02 15.99 3.02
CA PRO A 228 3.72 14.55 2.99
C PRO A 228 2.22 14.32 2.78
N ASN A 229 1.86 13.31 2.00
CA ASN A 229 0.49 12.94 1.55
C ASN A 229 -0.15 13.77 0.42
N ASN A 230 0.43 14.89 0.03
CA ASN A 230 -0.02 15.57 -1.18
C ASN A 230 0.39 14.78 -2.43
N ASN A 231 -0.52 14.66 -3.40
CA ASN A 231 -0.22 13.92 -4.63
C ASN A 231 0.86 14.63 -5.45
N ALA A 232 2.06 14.05 -5.50
CA ALA A 232 3.16 14.57 -6.31
C ALA A 232 2.77 14.62 -7.80
N TYR A 233 1.97 13.66 -8.26
CA TYR A 233 1.55 13.42 -9.64
C TYR A 233 0.25 14.15 -10.04
N SER A 234 -0.18 15.16 -9.28
CA SER A 234 -1.40 15.93 -9.58
C SER A 234 -1.34 16.55 -10.99
N PHE A 235 -2.43 16.40 -11.73
CA PHE A 235 -2.60 16.99 -13.05
C PHE A 235 -2.68 18.51 -12.97
N ARG A 236 -3.33 19.04 -11.93
CA ARG A 236 -3.34 20.49 -11.66
C ARG A 236 -1.93 21.01 -11.40
N ARG A 237 -1.15 20.33 -10.55
CA ARG A 237 0.26 20.70 -10.28
C ARG A 237 1.11 20.63 -11.54
N PHE A 238 0.86 19.67 -12.42
CA PHE A 238 1.56 19.55 -13.69
C PHE A 238 1.31 20.76 -14.59
N LEU A 239 0.08 21.27 -14.67
CA LEU A 239 -0.24 22.42 -15.53
C LEU A 239 0.24 23.77 -14.95
N TYR A 240 0.44 23.86 -13.64
CA TYR A 240 0.73 25.13 -12.97
C TYR A 240 2.23 25.48 -12.90
N GLU A 241 2.58 26.74 -13.17
CA GLU A 241 3.89 27.34 -12.93
C GLU A 241 3.76 28.41 -11.84
N SER A 242 4.48 28.27 -10.73
CA SER A 242 4.45 29.28 -9.67
C SER A 242 5.52 30.34 -9.91
N SER A 243 5.22 31.59 -9.60
CA SER A 243 6.18 32.69 -9.73
C SER A 243 6.33 33.46 -8.42
N SER A 244 7.57 33.80 -8.07
CA SER A 244 7.88 34.73 -6.98
C SER A 244 8.51 36.01 -7.53
N GLY A 245 8.15 37.16 -6.95
CA GLY A 245 8.64 38.47 -7.35
C GLY A 245 7.80 39.12 -8.45
N GLU A 246 8.03 40.41 -8.69
CA GLU A 246 7.34 41.21 -9.69
C GLU A 246 8.31 41.75 -10.75
N GLY A 247 7.80 41.99 -11.97
CA GLY A 247 8.57 42.56 -13.08
C GLY A 247 9.79 41.71 -13.47
N ILE A 248 10.97 42.34 -13.52
CA ILE A 248 12.23 41.75 -13.99
C ILE A 248 12.77 40.68 -13.04
N ASN A 249 12.35 40.68 -11.76
CA ASN A 249 12.80 39.73 -10.74
C ASN A 249 11.90 38.49 -10.62
N LYS A 250 11.01 38.26 -11.59
CA LYS A 250 10.08 37.12 -11.58
C LYS A 250 10.84 35.81 -11.74
N PHE A 251 10.99 35.06 -10.65
CA PHE A 251 11.53 33.71 -10.68
C PHE A 251 10.37 32.72 -10.81
N ILE A 252 10.39 31.89 -11.86
CA ILE A 252 9.43 30.81 -12.06
C ILE A 252 9.98 29.54 -11.41
N TYR A 253 9.19 28.92 -10.53
CA TYR A 253 9.44 27.60 -9.98
C TYR A 253 8.59 26.57 -10.70
N LEU A 254 9.20 25.42 -10.97
CA LEU A 254 8.58 24.33 -11.69
C LEU A 254 8.36 23.16 -10.74
N THR A 255 7.17 22.58 -10.80
CA THR A 255 6.81 21.34 -10.09
C THR A 255 7.07 20.12 -10.94
N HIS A 256 7.11 20.27 -12.27
CA HIS A 256 7.25 19.17 -13.22
C HIS A 256 8.02 19.62 -14.44
N LEU A 257 8.73 18.68 -15.08
CA LEU A 257 9.40 18.86 -16.35
C LEU A 257 9.14 17.67 -17.27
N VAL A 258 9.22 17.93 -18.57
CA VAL A 258 9.03 16.92 -19.61
C VAL A 258 10.24 16.91 -20.49
N ILE A 259 10.82 15.72 -20.69
CA ILE A 259 11.97 15.51 -21.55
C ILE A 259 11.56 14.56 -22.67
N GLU A 260 11.52 15.06 -23.89
CA GLU A 260 11.22 14.29 -25.09
C GLU A 260 12.44 13.45 -25.49
N LYS A 261 12.23 12.13 -25.62
CA LYS A 261 13.33 11.17 -25.86
C LYS A 261 14.02 11.43 -27.20
N ASN A 262 13.24 11.80 -28.23
CA ASN A 262 13.73 11.98 -29.59
C ASN A 262 14.47 13.31 -29.80
N SER A 263 14.31 14.27 -28.88
CA SER A 263 14.89 15.62 -28.98
C SER A 263 16.23 15.78 -28.26
N LEU A 264 16.75 14.70 -27.65
CA LEU A 264 18.02 14.74 -26.90
C LEU A 264 19.27 14.99 -27.76
N ASN A 265 19.17 14.91 -29.09
CA ASN A 265 20.28 15.26 -29.97
C ASN A 265 20.34 16.76 -30.30
N ASN A 266 19.36 17.56 -29.86
CA ASN A 266 19.29 19.00 -30.10
C ASN A 266 19.88 19.78 -28.90
N ASN A 267 20.98 20.51 -29.14
CA ASN A 267 21.66 21.30 -28.12
C ASN A 267 20.82 22.45 -27.56
N GLU A 268 20.01 23.12 -28.39
CA GLU A 268 19.13 24.20 -27.91
C GLU A 268 18.06 23.65 -26.96
N TYR A 269 17.50 22.48 -27.31
CA TYR A 269 16.56 21.77 -26.46
C TYR A 269 17.20 21.36 -25.12
N ILE A 270 18.40 20.77 -25.15
CA ILE A 270 19.12 20.39 -23.92
C ILE A 270 19.41 21.61 -23.04
N ASN A 271 19.79 22.74 -23.62
CA ASN A 271 20.04 23.98 -22.89
C ASN A 271 18.75 24.50 -22.23
N HIS A 272 17.64 24.48 -22.97
CA HIS A 272 16.33 24.85 -22.44
C HIS A 272 15.91 23.93 -21.27
N ILE A 273 16.02 22.61 -21.45
CA ILE A 273 15.71 21.64 -20.39
C ILE A 273 16.61 21.82 -19.17
N SER A 274 17.91 22.06 -19.36
CA SER A 274 18.84 22.31 -18.25
C SER A 274 18.45 23.57 -17.46
N TYR A 275 18.05 24.64 -18.17
CA TYR A 275 17.51 25.85 -17.54
C TYR A 275 16.24 25.55 -16.74
N CYS A 276 15.32 24.77 -17.29
CA CYS A 276 14.10 24.37 -16.60
C CYS A 276 14.37 23.45 -15.38
N MET A 277 15.30 22.49 -15.47
CA MET A 277 15.76 21.65 -14.35
C MET A 277 16.28 22.49 -13.19
N SER A 278 17.01 23.58 -13.47
CA SER A 278 17.54 24.48 -12.45
C SER A 278 16.45 25.15 -11.58
N ARG A 279 15.21 25.19 -12.10
CA ARG A 279 14.02 25.81 -11.49
C ARG A 279 13.08 24.80 -10.82
N LEU A 280 13.43 23.51 -10.83
CA LEU A 280 12.65 22.48 -10.15
C LEU A 280 12.68 22.68 -8.64
N TYR A 281 11.52 22.65 -8.00
CA TYR A 281 11.36 22.82 -6.55
C TYR A 281 11.92 21.62 -5.75
N THR A 282 12.67 21.87 -4.67
CA THR A 282 13.30 20.85 -3.80
C THR A 282 13.23 21.21 -2.32
N LEU A 283 13.06 20.23 -1.43
CA LEU A 283 12.85 20.40 0.02
C LEU A 283 14.15 20.51 0.86
N ASP A 284 15.35 20.45 0.27
CA ASP A 284 16.59 20.13 1.02
C ASP A 284 17.26 21.30 1.76
N ARG A 285 16.68 22.50 1.75
CA ARG A 285 17.31 23.64 2.41
C ARG A 285 17.01 23.64 3.91
N GLY A 286 18.06 23.56 4.73
CA GLY A 286 17.97 23.75 6.18
C GLY A 286 17.75 22.47 6.99
N VAL A 287 18.13 21.30 6.47
CA VAL A 287 18.02 20.01 7.15
C VAL A 287 19.28 19.75 7.99
N SER A 288 19.12 19.22 9.20
CA SER A 288 20.22 18.92 10.10
C SER A 288 21.05 17.70 9.66
N ASP A 289 22.37 17.75 9.94
CA ASP A 289 23.31 16.66 9.63
C ASP A 289 22.92 15.32 10.26
N THR A 290 22.27 15.36 11.43
CA THR A 290 21.79 14.17 12.14
C THR A 290 20.74 13.42 11.31
N VAL A 291 19.75 14.14 10.79
CA VAL A 291 18.67 13.56 9.96
C VAL A 291 19.22 13.07 8.62
N LEU A 292 20.13 13.84 8.01
CA LEU A 292 20.81 13.46 6.77
C LEU A 292 21.57 12.14 6.92
N LYS A 293 22.40 12.02 7.96
CA LYS A 293 23.19 10.81 8.24
C LYS A 293 22.29 9.60 8.50
N PHE A 294 21.22 9.78 9.27
CA PHE A 294 20.27 8.71 9.55
C PHE A 294 19.63 8.16 8.26
N VAL A 295 19.12 9.04 7.38
CA VAL A 295 18.50 8.61 6.12
C VAL A 295 19.48 7.85 5.24
N LEU A 296 20.71 8.36 5.09
CA LEU A 296 21.76 7.69 4.30
C LEU A 296 22.11 6.31 4.87
N GLU A 297 22.25 6.19 6.19
CA GLU A 297 22.52 4.93 6.87
C GLU A 297 21.39 3.92 6.63
N VAL A 298 20.13 4.34 6.77
CA VAL A 298 18.97 3.46 6.61
C VAL A 298 18.78 3.01 5.17
N GLN A 299 18.98 3.88 4.18
CA GLN A 299 18.99 3.51 2.77
C GLN A 299 20.08 2.46 2.48
N HIS A 300 21.28 2.66 3.03
CA HIS A 300 22.38 1.72 2.91
C HIS A 300 22.02 0.35 3.52
N LEU A 301 21.52 0.32 4.76
CA LEU A 301 21.13 -0.90 5.46
C LEU A 301 20.01 -1.67 4.73
N ASN A 302 19.01 -0.96 4.22
CA ASN A 302 17.94 -1.57 3.42
C ASN A 302 18.49 -2.23 2.15
N ARG A 303 19.43 -1.58 1.46
CA ARG A 303 20.04 -2.12 0.24
C ARG A 303 20.94 -3.32 0.53
N THR A 304 21.83 -3.21 1.52
CA THR A 304 22.88 -4.21 1.75
C THR A 304 22.39 -5.43 2.53
N TYR A 305 21.45 -5.27 3.46
CA TYR A 305 20.96 -6.36 4.30
C TYR A 305 19.55 -6.82 3.90
N LEU A 306 18.55 -5.95 3.97
CA LEU A 306 17.14 -6.34 3.85
C LEU A 306 16.79 -6.79 2.43
N THR A 307 17.16 -6.01 1.41
CA THR A 307 16.94 -6.35 0.00
C THR A 307 17.71 -7.63 -0.36
N THR A 308 18.95 -7.75 0.10
CA THR A 308 19.77 -8.95 -0.11
C THR A 308 19.14 -10.18 0.51
N LEU A 309 18.57 -10.09 1.71
CA LEU A 309 17.89 -11.20 2.38
C LEU A 309 16.71 -11.73 1.56
N LEU A 310 15.92 -10.86 0.93
CA LEU A 310 14.83 -11.26 0.04
C LEU A 310 15.32 -11.88 -1.27
N LYS A 311 16.49 -11.46 -1.78
CA LYS A 311 17.07 -12.00 -3.02
C LYS A 311 17.85 -13.31 -2.83
N LYS A 312 18.22 -13.68 -1.60
CA LYS A 312 18.91 -14.95 -1.32
C LYS A 312 18.04 -16.16 -1.73
N PRO A 313 18.62 -17.22 -2.31
CA PRO A 313 17.91 -18.48 -2.55
C PRO A 313 17.19 -18.97 -1.29
N LEU A 314 16.03 -19.60 -1.46
CA LEU A 314 15.34 -20.28 -0.36
C LEU A 314 16.03 -21.62 -0.08
N ASP A 315 16.08 -22.00 1.20
CA ASP A 315 16.74 -23.23 1.64
C ASP A 315 16.04 -24.47 1.02
N GLN A 316 16.78 -25.56 0.87
CA GLN A 316 16.29 -26.84 0.33
C GLN A 316 16.51 -27.95 1.35
N ASP A 317 16.09 -27.71 2.59
CA ASP A 317 16.29 -28.59 3.74
C ASP A 317 15.21 -29.69 3.88
N GLY A 318 14.25 -29.74 2.95
CA GLY A 318 13.12 -30.67 2.96
C GLY A 318 11.89 -30.18 3.75
N SER A 319 11.95 -29.00 4.37
CA SER A 319 10.79 -28.35 5.00
C SER A 319 9.74 -27.94 3.95
N SER A 320 8.49 -27.73 4.38
CA SER A 320 7.46 -27.21 3.49
C SER A 320 7.85 -25.81 2.97
N SER A 321 7.48 -25.47 1.72
CA SER A 321 7.81 -24.17 1.14
C SER A 321 7.30 -23.00 1.98
N GLU A 322 6.10 -23.12 2.56
CA GLU A 322 5.55 -22.09 3.44
C GLU A 322 6.37 -21.92 4.72
N THR A 323 6.87 -23.01 5.32
CA THR A 323 7.74 -22.93 6.50
C THR A 323 9.04 -22.18 6.20
N ILE A 324 9.67 -22.47 5.06
CA ILE A 324 10.92 -21.82 4.65
C ILE A 324 10.71 -20.33 4.40
N ILE A 325 9.59 -19.98 3.77
CA ILE A 325 9.23 -18.58 3.51
C ILE A 325 8.84 -17.85 4.80
N ALA A 326 8.08 -18.48 5.69
CA ALA A 326 7.72 -17.93 6.99
C ALA A 326 8.98 -17.59 7.80
N ASN A 327 9.96 -18.51 7.84
CA ASN A 327 11.25 -18.27 8.50
C ASN A 327 12.00 -17.09 7.86
N ARG A 328 12.01 -16.99 6.52
CA ARG A 328 12.61 -15.85 5.81
C ARG A 328 11.92 -14.52 6.15
N MET A 329 10.58 -14.50 6.23
CA MET A 329 9.82 -13.31 6.60
C MET A 329 10.06 -12.91 8.06
N VAL A 330 10.16 -13.88 8.98
CA VAL A 330 10.49 -13.63 10.39
C VAL A 330 11.90 -13.04 10.54
N ASP A 331 12.90 -13.59 9.84
CA ASP A 331 14.25 -13.00 9.85
C ASP A 331 14.24 -11.59 9.25
N TYR A 332 13.54 -11.37 8.13
CA TYR A 332 13.40 -10.04 7.53
C TYR A 332 12.80 -9.02 8.52
N GLU A 333 11.73 -9.39 9.23
CA GLU A 333 11.09 -8.53 10.23
C GLU A 333 12.01 -8.21 11.41
N LYS A 334 12.78 -9.21 11.88
CA LYS A 334 13.78 -9.03 12.93
C LYS A 334 14.85 -8.04 12.52
N GLN A 335 15.45 -8.24 11.34
CA GLN A 335 16.52 -7.37 10.83
C GLN A 335 15.98 -5.95 10.62
N LEU A 336 14.79 -5.80 10.05
CA LEU A 336 14.15 -4.49 9.87
C LEU A 336 13.96 -3.77 11.21
N SER A 337 13.45 -4.49 12.21
CA SER A 337 13.21 -3.94 13.54
C SER A 337 14.51 -3.50 14.23
N ILE A 338 15.55 -4.34 14.19
CA ILE A 338 16.84 -4.08 14.84
C ILE A 338 17.61 -2.95 14.15
N LEU A 339 17.71 -3.01 12.81
CA LEU A 339 18.60 -2.13 12.05
C LEU A 339 18.00 -0.73 11.85
N ILE A 340 16.68 -0.63 11.75
CA ILE A 340 15.97 0.59 11.33
C ILE A 340 14.93 1.02 12.37
N LEU A 341 13.89 0.21 12.61
CA LEU A 341 12.69 0.68 13.33
C LEU A 341 12.97 1.10 14.77
N ASN A 342 13.83 0.36 15.50
CA ASN A 342 14.20 0.69 16.88
C ASN A 342 14.93 2.03 17.02
N LYS A 343 15.49 2.57 15.94
CA LYS A 343 16.18 3.88 15.95
C LYS A 343 15.23 5.06 15.74
N LEU A 344 14.03 4.82 15.18
CA LEU A 344 13.10 5.86 14.77
C LEU A 344 12.65 6.79 15.91
N PRO A 345 12.29 6.32 17.12
CA PRO A 345 11.79 7.21 18.16
C PRO A 345 12.77 8.32 18.54
N ASN A 346 14.07 7.99 18.58
CA ASN A 346 15.11 8.96 18.92
C ASN A 346 15.25 10.03 17.83
N VAL A 347 15.25 9.63 16.56
CA VAL A 347 15.35 10.56 15.43
C VAL A 347 14.09 11.42 15.34
N ILE A 348 12.91 10.83 15.50
CA ILE A 348 11.64 11.56 15.53
C ILE A 348 11.66 12.62 16.62
N GLN A 349 12.17 12.28 17.81
CA GLN A 349 12.30 13.24 18.91
C GLN A 349 13.19 14.45 18.55
N THR A 350 14.22 14.25 17.72
CA THR A 350 15.10 15.36 17.30
C THR A 350 14.45 16.31 16.29
N VAL A 351 13.46 15.86 15.51
CA VAL A 351 12.86 16.66 14.44
C VAL A 351 11.58 17.41 14.84
N ILE A 352 11.02 17.15 16.03
CA ILE A 352 9.71 17.70 16.47
C ILE A 352 9.62 19.23 16.35
N SER A 353 10.74 19.91 16.54
CA SER A 353 10.76 21.38 16.59
C SER A 353 11.08 22.02 15.24
N ASP A 354 11.55 21.26 14.25
CA ASP A 354 11.95 21.81 12.94
C ASP A 354 11.14 21.19 11.80
N LYS A 355 10.41 22.05 11.08
CA LYS A 355 9.51 21.64 9.99
C LYS A 355 10.26 21.10 8.77
N ASN A 356 11.48 21.58 8.50
CA ASN A 356 12.26 21.10 7.37
C ASN A 356 12.78 19.69 7.64
N ASP A 357 13.31 19.45 8.84
CA ASP A 357 13.75 18.13 9.30
C ASP A 357 12.59 17.13 9.32
N GLN A 358 11.43 17.55 9.82
CA GLN A 358 10.18 16.81 9.77
C GLN A 358 9.81 16.38 8.35
N ASN A 359 9.65 17.34 7.44
CA ASN A 359 9.29 17.07 6.05
C ASN A 359 10.32 16.16 5.37
N PHE A 360 11.60 16.39 5.63
CA PHE A 360 12.69 15.60 5.07
C PHE A 360 12.65 14.16 5.57
N LEU A 361 12.55 13.94 6.89
CA LEU A 361 12.54 12.61 7.49
C LEU A 361 11.34 11.80 7.00
N PHE A 362 10.12 12.35 7.10
CA PHE A 362 8.91 11.61 6.75
C PHE A 362 8.81 11.32 5.25
N TYR A 363 9.31 12.22 4.39
CA TYR A 363 9.46 11.92 2.97
C TYR A 363 10.33 10.67 2.77
N HIS A 364 11.52 10.63 3.38
CA HIS A 364 12.46 9.52 3.16
C HIS A 364 12.02 8.22 3.81
N LEU A 365 11.30 8.28 4.93
CA LEU A 365 10.66 7.10 5.53
C LEU A 365 9.56 6.54 4.61
N ASP A 366 8.71 7.40 4.02
CA ASP A 366 7.71 6.98 3.04
C ASP A 366 8.34 6.24 1.86
N GLN A 367 9.42 6.78 1.29
CA GLN A 367 10.14 6.16 0.18
C GLN A 367 10.81 4.85 0.57
N LEU A 368 11.42 4.79 1.76
CA LEU A 368 12.03 3.58 2.29
C LEU A 368 10.99 2.46 2.43
N ILE A 369 9.86 2.73 3.08
CA ILE A 369 8.81 1.72 3.28
C ILE A 369 8.18 1.33 1.95
N LYS A 370 7.97 2.29 1.02
CA LYS A 370 7.54 1.97 -0.35
C LYS A 370 8.52 0.98 -1.00
N ARG A 371 9.82 1.23 -0.94
CA ARG A 371 10.84 0.31 -1.49
C ARG A 371 10.81 -1.07 -0.82
N MET A 372 10.57 -1.14 0.49
CA MET A 372 10.43 -2.42 1.19
C MET A 372 9.20 -3.21 0.70
N ILE A 373 8.04 -2.55 0.55
CA ILE A 373 6.83 -3.15 -0.02
C ILE A 373 7.13 -3.70 -1.41
N GLU A 374 7.78 -2.90 -2.25
CA GLU A 374 8.15 -3.29 -3.61
C GLU A 374 9.08 -4.51 -3.64
N ASN A 375 10.11 -4.53 -2.80
CA ASN A 375 11.04 -5.66 -2.68
C ASN A 375 10.34 -6.93 -2.21
N THR A 376 9.39 -6.83 -1.26
CA THR A 376 8.60 -7.99 -0.80
C THR A 376 7.64 -8.47 -1.90
N GLN A 377 7.04 -7.57 -2.68
CA GLN A 377 6.25 -7.95 -3.86
C GLN A 377 7.12 -8.61 -4.94
N ASP A 378 8.34 -8.13 -5.17
CA ASP A 378 9.31 -8.76 -6.09
C ASP A 378 9.70 -10.16 -5.61
N PHE A 379 9.87 -10.35 -4.31
CA PHE A 379 10.09 -11.68 -3.72
C PHE A 379 8.93 -12.64 -4.04
N ARG A 380 7.67 -12.18 -3.99
CA ARG A 380 6.49 -12.96 -4.37
C ARG A 380 6.40 -13.31 -5.86
N LEU A 381 7.24 -12.71 -6.71
CA LEU A 381 7.38 -13.15 -8.08
C LEU A 381 8.15 -14.47 -8.19
N GLN A 382 8.85 -14.92 -7.15
CA GLN A 382 9.46 -16.25 -7.15
C GLN A 382 8.37 -17.34 -7.15
N PRO A 383 8.48 -18.38 -8.00
CA PRO A 383 7.46 -19.44 -8.07
C PRO A 383 7.08 -20.07 -6.72
N LEU A 384 8.07 -20.29 -5.83
CA LEU A 384 7.85 -20.84 -4.50
C LEU A 384 7.10 -19.88 -3.56
N ALA A 385 7.32 -18.57 -3.68
CA ALA A 385 6.72 -17.55 -2.80
C ALA A 385 5.38 -17.01 -3.31
N MET A 386 5.01 -17.36 -4.54
CA MET A 386 3.85 -16.84 -5.25
C MET A 386 2.52 -17.00 -4.52
N TYR A 387 2.36 -18.07 -3.74
CA TYR A 387 1.14 -18.39 -3.00
C TYR A 387 1.34 -18.36 -1.48
N SER A 388 2.48 -17.83 -1.01
CA SER A 388 2.80 -17.84 0.41
C SER A 388 1.99 -16.82 1.18
N GLU A 389 1.28 -17.30 2.20
CA GLU A 389 0.52 -16.49 3.13
C GLU A 389 1.42 -15.58 3.96
N SER A 390 2.56 -16.11 4.44
CA SER A 390 3.52 -15.33 5.24
C SER A 390 4.06 -14.12 4.47
N SER A 391 4.36 -14.28 3.17
CA SER A 391 4.83 -13.19 2.32
C SER A 391 3.74 -12.14 2.07
N GLU A 392 2.48 -12.56 2.01
CA GLU A 392 1.33 -11.69 1.84
C GLU A 392 1.04 -10.87 3.11
N ILE A 393 1.10 -11.52 4.28
CA ILE A 393 1.01 -10.85 5.58
C ILE A 393 2.14 -9.82 5.74
N MET A 394 3.36 -10.12 5.29
CA MET A 394 4.47 -9.16 5.32
C MET A 394 4.17 -7.90 4.50
N VAL A 395 3.55 -8.04 3.32
CA VAL A 395 3.11 -6.89 2.51
C VAL A 395 2.06 -6.05 3.27
N ILE A 396 1.08 -6.70 3.90
CA ILE A 396 0.07 -6.01 4.74
C ILE A 396 0.77 -5.25 5.87
N LYS A 397 1.69 -5.89 6.59
CA LYS A 397 2.44 -5.27 7.70
C LYS A 397 3.16 -3.99 7.27
N LEU A 398 3.88 -4.02 6.15
CA LEU A 398 4.63 -2.87 5.64
C LEU A 398 3.69 -1.75 5.16
N ILE A 399 2.58 -2.10 4.50
CA ILE A 399 1.55 -1.14 4.09
C ILE A 399 0.92 -0.46 5.30
N SER A 400 0.59 -1.22 6.33
CA SER A 400 0.01 -0.69 7.56
C SER A 400 1.02 0.15 8.35
N LEU A 401 2.30 -0.24 8.38
CA LEU A 401 3.36 0.61 8.96
C LEU A 401 3.44 1.96 8.27
N ARG A 402 3.38 1.98 6.93
CA ARG A 402 3.35 3.22 6.15
C ARG A 402 2.19 4.12 6.58
N LYS A 403 0.98 3.56 6.72
CA LYS A 403 -0.19 4.30 7.21
C LYS A 403 -0.04 4.79 8.66
N LEU A 404 0.59 4.00 9.53
CA LEU A 404 0.88 4.42 10.91
C LEU A 404 1.86 5.60 10.95
N LEU A 405 2.85 5.64 10.05
CA LEU A 405 3.74 6.79 9.88
C LEU A 405 2.97 8.04 9.37
N ASP A 406 2.00 7.87 8.47
CA ASP A 406 1.13 8.98 8.03
C ASP A 406 0.28 9.51 9.20
N ASN A 407 -0.25 8.62 10.04
CA ASN A 407 -0.99 9.00 11.24
C ASN A 407 -0.09 9.77 12.23
N LEU A 408 1.16 9.32 12.41
CA LEU A 408 2.16 10.02 13.22
C LEU A 408 2.46 11.41 12.66
N TRP A 409 2.67 11.50 11.33
CA TRP A 409 2.88 12.76 10.64
C TRP A 409 1.73 13.75 10.88
N GLY A 410 0.49 13.27 10.80
CA GLY A 410 -0.72 14.06 11.05
C GLY A 410 -0.68 14.80 12.39
N LEU A 411 -0.10 14.21 13.43
CA LEU A 411 0.03 14.86 14.74
C LEU A 411 0.93 16.09 14.71
N PHE A 412 2.06 16.02 14.02
CA PHE A 412 2.98 17.15 13.87
C PHE A 412 2.30 18.33 13.17
N THR A 413 1.38 18.04 12.24
CA THR A 413 0.65 19.09 11.51
C THR A 413 -0.44 19.79 12.32
N ILE A 414 -1.02 19.11 13.32
CA ILE A 414 -2.12 19.65 14.16
C ILE A 414 -1.58 20.46 15.36
N GLY A 415 -0.25 20.48 15.56
CA GLY A 415 0.37 21.22 16.68
C GLY A 415 0.19 20.55 18.04
N GLN A 416 -0.14 19.25 18.06
CA GLN A 416 -0.14 18.46 19.29
C GLN A 416 1.31 18.07 19.62
N ASN A 417 1.96 18.91 20.42
CA ASN A 417 3.36 18.71 20.83
C ASN A 417 3.56 17.60 21.89
N ASN A 418 2.53 16.85 22.26
CA ASN A 418 2.61 15.87 23.33
C ASN A 418 2.72 14.44 22.77
N ILE A 419 3.92 14.07 22.32
CA ILE A 419 4.25 12.71 21.88
C ILE A 419 3.93 11.66 22.95
N SER A 420 3.97 12.04 24.23
CA SER A 420 3.58 11.17 25.35
C SER A 420 2.12 10.71 25.29
N ASP A 421 1.18 11.56 24.89
CA ASP A 421 -0.24 11.21 24.77
C ASP A 421 -0.47 10.25 23.58
N TYR A 422 0.30 10.45 22.50
CA TYR A 422 0.30 9.54 21.35
C TYR A 422 0.93 8.20 21.69
N GLU A 423 2.08 8.21 22.36
CA GLU A 423 2.78 7.02 22.84
C GLU A 423 1.85 6.17 23.71
N THR A 424 1.16 6.82 24.66
CA THR A 424 0.14 6.19 25.50
C THR A 424 -0.98 5.58 24.66
N THR A 425 -1.48 6.28 23.66
CA THR A 425 -2.55 5.78 22.78
C THR A 425 -2.12 4.57 21.95
N MET A 426 -0.89 4.61 21.44
CA MET A 426 -0.29 3.54 20.63
C MET A 426 -0.04 2.28 21.45
N GLU A 427 0.61 2.40 22.60
CA GLU A 427 0.94 1.27 23.47
C GLU A 427 -0.30 0.58 24.04
N ASN A 428 -1.35 1.37 24.36
CA ASN A 428 -2.56 0.83 24.96
C ASN A 428 -3.39 -0.06 24.02
N SER A 429 -3.32 0.13 22.70
CA SER A 429 -4.25 -0.56 21.78
C SER A 429 -3.98 -2.07 21.71
N LEU A 430 -2.71 -2.45 21.66
CA LEU A 430 -2.27 -3.84 21.74
C LEU A 430 -2.57 -4.44 23.13
N LEU A 431 -2.37 -3.66 24.19
CA LEU A 431 -2.60 -4.09 25.57
C LEU A 431 -4.08 -4.41 25.81
N ILE A 432 -4.99 -3.54 25.38
CA ILE A 432 -6.45 -3.72 25.51
C ILE A 432 -6.91 -5.03 24.87
N ILE A 433 -6.36 -5.39 23.70
CA ILE A 433 -6.71 -6.65 23.03
C ILE A 433 -6.16 -7.84 23.83
N LYS A 434 -4.92 -7.77 24.31
CA LYS A 434 -4.33 -8.83 25.15
C LYS A 434 -5.09 -9.03 26.46
N GLU A 435 -5.57 -7.96 27.09
CA GLU A 435 -6.41 -8.04 28.28
C GLU A 435 -7.75 -8.71 27.97
N LYS A 436 -8.40 -8.35 26.85
CA LYS A 436 -9.64 -9.01 26.44
C LYS A 436 -9.44 -10.49 26.12
N LEU A 437 -8.30 -10.85 25.53
CA LEU A 437 -7.97 -12.26 25.26
C LEU A 437 -7.81 -13.06 26.56
N LYS A 438 -7.15 -12.50 27.58
CA LYS A 438 -7.03 -13.15 28.90
C LYS A 438 -8.38 -13.35 29.58
N GLU A 439 -9.28 -12.37 29.47
CA GLU A 439 -10.65 -12.50 29.98
C GLU A 439 -11.40 -13.63 29.25
N CYS A 440 -11.30 -13.69 27.92
CA CYS A 440 -11.89 -14.77 27.13
C CYS A 440 -11.27 -16.14 27.45
N GLU A 441 -9.96 -16.22 27.69
CA GLU A 441 -9.28 -17.46 28.07
C GLU A 441 -9.82 -18.01 29.40
N ALA A 442 -10.01 -17.14 30.40
CA ALA A 442 -10.60 -17.53 31.69
C ALA A 442 -12.02 -18.07 31.50
N ASN A 443 -12.86 -17.40 30.70
CA ASN A 443 -14.21 -17.87 30.39
C ASN A 443 -14.20 -19.21 29.63
N LEU A 444 -13.24 -19.42 28.72
CA LEU A 444 -13.09 -20.70 28.01
C LEU A 444 -12.68 -21.84 28.94
N GLN A 445 -11.84 -21.57 29.94
CA GLN A 445 -11.50 -22.57 30.96
C GLN A 445 -12.74 -23.00 31.77
N GLU A 446 -13.61 -22.05 32.15
CA GLU A 446 -14.89 -22.34 32.79
C GLU A 446 -15.80 -23.17 31.88
N ILE A 447 -15.93 -22.81 30.60
CA ILE A 447 -16.71 -23.57 29.61
C ILE A 447 -16.17 -25.00 29.46
N ASN A 448 -14.84 -25.19 29.40
CA ASN A 448 -14.24 -26.51 29.30
C ASN A 448 -14.52 -27.36 30.54
N SER A 449 -14.52 -26.75 31.74
CA SER A 449 -14.89 -27.45 32.97
C SER A 449 -16.35 -27.95 32.94
N LEU A 450 -17.28 -27.14 32.39
CA LEU A 450 -18.68 -27.53 32.20
C LEU A 450 -18.81 -28.67 31.17
N LYS A 451 -18.01 -28.65 30.09
CA LYS A 451 -17.96 -29.74 29.10
C LYS A 451 -17.49 -31.05 29.74
N GLU A 452 -16.43 -31.00 30.55
CA GLU A 452 -15.90 -32.16 31.25
C GLU A 452 -16.90 -32.73 32.27
N GLU A 453 -17.56 -31.86 33.05
CA GLU A 453 -18.60 -32.26 34.01
C GLU A 453 -19.79 -32.93 33.29
N LEU A 454 -20.27 -32.35 32.19
CA LEU A 454 -21.35 -32.92 31.39
C LEU A 454 -20.97 -34.27 30.78
N ASN A 455 -19.78 -34.37 30.19
CA ASN A 455 -19.28 -35.62 29.60
C ASN A 455 -19.15 -36.72 30.65
N HIS A 456 -18.61 -36.39 31.83
CA HIS A 456 -18.53 -37.33 32.95
C HIS A 456 -19.92 -37.77 33.40
N TYR A 457 -20.87 -36.84 33.58
CA TYR A 457 -22.25 -37.15 33.96
C TYR A 457 -22.93 -38.09 32.95
N LEU A 458 -22.85 -37.78 31.65
CA LEU A 458 -23.44 -38.59 30.58
C LEU A 458 -22.81 -39.98 30.51
N LYS A 459 -21.48 -40.07 30.63
CA LYS A 459 -20.74 -41.34 30.62
C LYS A 459 -21.14 -42.23 31.80
N VAL A 460 -21.17 -41.69 33.01
CA VAL A 460 -21.61 -42.47 34.19
C VAL A 460 -23.09 -42.85 34.10
N LYS A 461 -23.94 -41.99 33.55
CA LYS A 461 -25.37 -42.27 33.34
C LYS A 461 -25.61 -43.39 32.33
N GLN A 462 -24.81 -43.48 31.28
CA GLN A 462 -24.92 -44.55 30.28
C GLN A 462 -24.20 -45.83 30.74
N GLU A 463 -22.91 -45.74 31.05
CA GLU A 463 -21.99 -46.88 31.20
C GLU A 463 -21.63 -47.21 32.66
N GLY A 464 -22.04 -46.40 33.62
CA GLY A 464 -21.65 -46.55 35.03
C GLY A 464 -22.29 -47.75 35.76
N SER A 465 -21.59 -48.26 36.76
CA SER A 465 -22.13 -49.25 37.71
C SER A 465 -23.31 -48.68 38.52
N PHE A 466 -24.16 -49.55 39.07
CA PHE A 466 -25.34 -49.16 39.87
C PHE A 466 -25.02 -48.16 40.99
N TRP A 467 -23.93 -48.38 41.72
CA TRP A 467 -23.48 -47.47 42.79
C TRP A 467 -22.97 -46.12 42.28
N GLN A 468 -22.34 -46.10 41.10
CA GLN A 468 -21.90 -44.84 40.47
C GLN A 468 -23.10 -44.03 39.99
N LYS A 469 -24.12 -44.68 39.43
CA LYS A 469 -25.37 -44.04 39.01
C LYS A 469 -26.17 -43.49 40.20
N MET A 470 -26.16 -44.18 41.33
CA MET A 470 -26.83 -43.72 42.56
C MET A 470 -26.13 -42.50 43.21
N LYS A 471 -24.83 -42.31 42.94
CA LYS A 471 -24.05 -41.13 43.39
C LYS A 471 -24.15 -39.93 42.46
N LEU A 472 -24.62 -40.09 41.22
CA LEU A 472 -25.01 -38.96 40.38
C LEU A 472 -26.22 -38.30 41.05
N GLY A 473 -26.04 -37.12 41.63
CA GLY A 473 -27.12 -36.38 42.30
C GLY A 473 -28.22 -35.90 41.33
N LYS A 474 -28.72 -34.68 41.54
CA LYS A 474 -29.70 -34.08 40.61
C LYS A 474 -29.12 -33.95 39.20
N SER A 475 -29.99 -33.95 38.18
CA SER A 475 -29.60 -33.68 36.81
C SER A 475 -28.86 -32.35 36.71
N LEU A 476 -27.84 -32.30 35.86
CA LEU A 476 -27.17 -31.05 35.51
C LEU A 476 -28.21 -30.04 35.00
N ARG A 477 -27.98 -28.76 35.33
CA ARG A 477 -28.89 -27.66 34.98
C ARG A 477 -28.69 -27.15 33.56
N TYR A 478 -27.76 -27.75 32.81
CA TYR A 478 -27.35 -27.27 31.51
C TYR A 478 -27.17 -28.41 30.51
N THR A 479 -27.38 -28.10 29.23
CA THR A 479 -27.32 -29.05 28.11
C THR A 479 -26.06 -28.87 27.26
N ALA A 480 -25.80 -29.81 26.34
CA ALA A 480 -24.68 -29.67 25.39
C ALA A 480 -24.92 -28.50 24.42
N GLU A 481 -26.16 -28.28 23.97
CA GLU A 481 -26.50 -27.15 23.11
C GLU A 481 -26.25 -25.81 23.82
N GLU A 482 -26.62 -25.67 25.09
CA GLU A 482 -26.39 -24.45 25.88
C GLU A 482 -24.90 -24.14 26.04
N ILE A 483 -24.05 -25.15 26.27
CA ILE A 483 -22.59 -24.95 26.34
C ILE A 483 -22.03 -24.44 25.00
N ILE A 484 -22.49 -25.01 23.88
CA ILE A 484 -22.10 -24.57 22.53
C ILE A 484 -22.56 -23.13 22.27
N GLU A 485 -23.75 -22.76 22.72
CA GLU A 485 -24.28 -21.40 22.59
C GLU A 485 -23.47 -20.38 23.42
N ILE A 486 -23.07 -20.74 24.64
CA ILE A 486 -22.20 -19.91 25.48
C ILE A 486 -20.84 -19.67 24.80
N GLU A 487 -20.21 -20.72 24.27
CA GLU A 487 -18.94 -20.61 23.54
C GLU A 487 -19.08 -19.77 22.26
N SER A 488 -20.16 -19.97 21.51
CA SER A 488 -20.49 -19.15 20.33
C SER A 488 -20.68 -17.68 20.70
N THR A 489 -21.36 -17.39 21.81
CA THR A 489 -21.60 -16.02 22.30
C THR A 489 -20.28 -15.34 22.68
N LEU A 490 -19.40 -16.05 23.40
CA LEU A 490 -18.07 -15.53 23.75
C LEU A 490 -17.24 -15.19 22.51
N ASN A 491 -17.27 -16.06 21.50
CA ASN A 491 -16.60 -15.82 20.21
C ASN A 491 -17.20 -14.60 19.48
N GLN A 492 -18.53 -14.44 19.47
CA GLN A 492 -19.19 -13.29 18.86
C GLN A 492 -18.86 -11.98 19.58
N ASP A 493 -18.78 -12.01 20.92
CA ASP A 493 -18.44 -10.84 21.74
C ASP A 493 -17.00 -10.38 21.47
N LEU A 494 -16.05 -11.32 21.41
CA LEU A 494 -14.67 -11.01 21.04
C LEU A 494 -14.57 -10.43 19.63
N PHE A 495 -15.26 -11.03 18.66
CA PHE A 495 -15.30 -10.53 17.28
C PHE A 495 -15.82 -9.09 17.21
N MET A 496 -16.95 -8.81 17.87
CA MET A 496 -17.55 -7.47 17.88
C MET A 496 -16.71 -6.46 18.67
N PHE A 497 -16.04 -6.90 19.73
CA PHE A 497 -15.10 -6.09 20.49
C PHE A 497 -13.95 -5.58 19.60
N ILE A 498 -13.30 -6.49 18.85
CA ILE A 498 -12.18 -6.12 17.97
C ILE A 498 -12.63 -5.09 16.92
N ILE A 499 -13.79 -5.30 16.29
CA ILE A 499 -14.34 -4.35 15.30
C ILE A 499 -14.61 -2.98 15.92
N ARG A 500 -15.24 -2.93 17.10
CA ARG A 500 -15.54 -1.67 17.79
C ARG A 500 -14.26 -0.96 18.21
N LEU A 501 -13.28 -1.71 18.70
CA LEU A 501 -11.99 -1.15 19.10
C LEU A 501 -11.26 -0.53 17.90
N ALA A 502 -11.20 -1.23 16.77
CA ALA A 502 -10.59 -0.71 15.54
C ALA A 502 -11.23 0.63 15.10
N LYS A 503 -12.56 0.73 15.16
CA LYS A 503 -13.27 1.99 14.86
C LYS A 503 -12.92 3.12 15.85
N ASN A 504 -12.85 2.80 17.13
CA ASN A 504 -12.59 3.79 18.18
C ASN A 504 -11.11 4.21 18.29
N LYS A 505 -10.21 3.41 17.73
CA LYS A 505 -8.75 3.57 17.83
C LYS A 505 -8.08 3.62 16.45
N ALA A 506 -8.68 4.33 15.49
CA ALA A 506 -8.19 4.44 14.11
C ALA A 506 -6.76 5.03 13.98
N VAL A 507 -6.26 5.74 15.00
CA VAL A 507 -4.88 6.25 15.01
C VAL A 507 -3.86 5.11 15.15
N SER A 508 -4.20 4.05 15.91
CA SER A 508 -3.30 2.97 16.33
C SER A 508 -3.68 1.58 15.78
N ILE A 509 -4.87 1.45 15.19
CA ILE A 509 -5.32 0.25 14.51
C ILE A 509 -5.71 0.64 13.08
N VAL A 510 -4.96 0.14 12.11
CA VAL A 510 -5.20 0.38 10.68
C VAL A 510 -6.08 -0.73 10.13
N TYR A 511 -7.14 -0.36 9.42
CA TYR A 511 -7.97 -1.25 8.61
C TYR A 511 -7.52 -1.21 7.14
N PRO A 512 -6.68 -2.15 6.67
CA PRO A 512 -5.99 -2.00 5.39
C PRO A 512 -6.93 -1.99 4.17
N GLU A 513 -8.05 -2.71 4.20
CA GLU A 513 -9.02 -2.73 3.11
C GLU A 513 -9.65 -1.35 2.85
N PHE A 514 -9.85 -0.56 3.91
CA PHE A 514 -10.58 0.71 3.85
C PHE A 514 -9.63 1.92 3.84
N GLU A 515 -8.63 1.91 4.71
CA GLU A 515 -7.68 3.03 4.86
C GLU A 515 -6.53 2.96 3.85
N CYS A 516 -6.29 1.78 3.30
CA CYS A 516 -5.17 1.50 2.42
C CYS A 516 -5.61 0.99 1.05
N GLU A 517 -6.91 0.85 0.78
CA GLU A 517 -7.47 0.38 -0.50
C GLU A 517 -6.87 -0.95 -0.99
N ILE A 518 -6.51 -1.85 -0.06
CA ILE A 518 -5.99 -3.18 -0.40
C ILE A 518 -6.96 -4.29 -0.02
N ILE A 519 -7.51 -4.98 -1.01
CA ILE A 519 -8.30 -6.19 -0.78
C ILE A 519 -7.39 -7.38 -1.06
N VAL A 520 -6.85 -7.95 0.00
CA VAL A 520 -5.89 -9.06 -0.10
C VAL A 520 -6.64 -10.39 -0.25
N ASN A 521 -7.64 -10.61 0.59
CA ASN A 521 -8.47 -11.81 0.56
C ASN A 521 -9.91 -11.49 0.97
N GLU A 522 -10.88 -11.67 0.06
CA GLU A 522 -12.29 -11.36 0.31
C GLU A 522 -12.93 -12.20 1.43
N SER A 523 -12.30 -13.30 1.85
CA SER A 523 -12.79 -14.13 2.95
C SER A 523 -12.45 -13.59 4.34
N TYR A 524 -11.57 -12.59 4.42
CA TYR A 524 -11.07 -12.04 5.67
C TYR A 524 -11.03 -10.51 5.63
N ARG A 525 -11.22 -9.91 6.80
CA ARG A 525 -10.83 -8.52 7.07
C ARG A 525 -9.59 -8.49 7.94
N HIS A 526 -8.73 -7.51 7.70
CA HIS A 526 -7.46 -7.38 8.41
C HIS A 526 -7.51 -6.16 9.34
N TYR A 527 -6.94 -6.31 10.54
CA TYR A 527 -6.69 -5.21 11.45
C TYR A 527 -5.22 -5.23 11.83
N ALA A 528 -4.50 -4.17 11.46
CA ALA A 528 -3.09 -4.02 11.76
C ALA A 528 -2.93 -3.14 12.99
N ILE A 529 -2.55 -3.75 14.10
CA ILE A 529 -2.41 -3.08 15.40
C ILE A 529 -0.96 -2.63 15.56
N ALA A 530 -0.76 -1.35 15.86
CA ALA A 530 0.55 -0.79 16.15
C ALA A 530 1.29 -1.60 17.22
N ASP A 531 2.61 -1.80 17.04
CA ASP A 531 3.46 -2.54 17.96
C ASP A 531 4.77 -1.77 18.21
N GLY A 532 5.30 -1.88 19.43
CA GLY A 532 6.48 -1.17 19.88
C GLY A 532 6.25 0.28 20.31
N LYS A 533 7.35 0.96 20.68
CA LYS A 533 7.33 2.34 21.15
C LYS A 533 6.76 3.25 20.06
N ILE A 534 5.90 4.20 20.43
CA ILE A 534 5.16 5.09 19.52
C ILE A 534 4.49 4.36 18.33
N GLY A 535 4.25 3.04 18.46
CA GLY A 535 3.58 2.21 17.47
C GLY A 535 4.37 1.84 16.21
N ILE A 536 5.69 2.15 16.15
CA ILE A 536 6.48 2.00 14.91
C ILE A 536 7.85 1.33 15.10
N THR A 537 8.26 0.94 16.32
CA THR A 537 9.55 0.24 16.51
C THR A 537 9.49 -1.24 16.12
N ARG A 538 8.31 -1.76 15.84
CA ARG A 538 8.07 -3.09 15.27
C ARG A 538 7.06 -2.98 14.14
N LEU A 539 7.03 -3.98 13.26
CA LEU A 539 5.91 -4.08 12.32
C LEU A 539 4.61 -4.35 13.08
N PRO A 540 3.46 -3.83 12.59
CA PRO A 540 2.19 -4.03 13.26
C PRO A 540 1.78 -5.51 13.28
N ARG A 541 1.01 -5.89 14.31
CA ARG A 541 0.41 -7.23 14.40
C ARG A 541 -0.85 -7.29 13.54
N ILE A 542 -0.93 -8.29 12.68
CA ILE A 542 -2.07 -8.47 11.79
C ILE A 542 -3.05 -9.45 12.43
N LEU A 543 -4.23 -8.94 12.79
CA LEU A 543 -5.39 -9.76 13.10
C LEU A 543 -6.17 -10.04 11.83
N ARG A 544 -6.50 -11.31 11.62
CA ARG A 544 -7.33 -11.77 10.49
C ARG A 544 -8.67 -12.24 11.04
N LEU A 545 -9.74 -11.52 10.74
CA LEU A 545 -11.09 -11.94 11.10
C LEU A 545 -11.79 -12.49 9.85
N PRO A 546 -12.40 -13.68 9.90
CA PRO A 546 -13.16 -14.19 8.78
C PRO A 546 -14.44 -13.37 8.58
N GLU A 547 -14.79 -13.13 7.32
CA GLU A 547 -16.08 -12.50 6.97
C GLU A 547 -17.26 -13.38 7.38
N ASN A 548 -17.09 -14.70 7.26
CA ASN A 548 -18.03 -15.65 7.82
C ASN A 548 -17.76 -15.84 9.32
N LYS A 549 -18.58 -15.18 10.16
CA LYS A 549 -18.50 -15.23 11.62
C LYS A 549 -18.49 -16.64 12.20
N SER A 550 -19.11 -17.62 11.55
CA SER A 550 -19.10 -19.02 12.02
C SER A 550 -17.72 -19.68 11.95
N LYS A 551 -16.79 -19.12 11.16
CA LYS A 551 -15.40 -19.59 11.05
C LYS A 551 -14.47 -18.92 12.07
N PHE A 552 -14.97 -17.96 12.85
CA PHE A 552 -14.16 -17.26 13.84
C PHE A 552 -13.90 -18.16 15.05
N THR A 553 -12.66 -18.15 15.54
CA THR A 553 -12.27 -18.93 16.73
C THR A 553 -11.32 -18.10 17.60
N PHE A 554 -11.47 -18.21 18.92
CA PHE A 554 -10.57 -17.58 19.88
C PHE A 554 -9.09 -17.94 19.64
N SER A 555 -8.78 -19.23 19.45
CA SER A 555 -7.41 -19.73 19.29
C SER A 555 -6.66 -19.08 18.13
N SER A 556 -7.36 -18.84 17.00
CA SER A 556 -6.77 -18.16 15.84
C SER A 556 -6.33 -16.72 16.14
N VAL A 557 -7.09 -15.99 16.97
CA VAL A 557 -6.75 -14.62 17.37
C VAL A 557 -5.61 -14.64 18.38
N GLU A 558 -5.69 -15.55 19.34
CA GLU A 558 -4.67 -15.70 20.37
C GLU A 558 -3.28 -15.98 19.79
N GLU A 559 -3.18 -16.92 18.84
CA GLU A 559 -1.93 -17.26 18.16
C GLU A 559 -1.32 -16.03 17.46
N MET A 560 -2.13 -15.28 16.69
CA MET A 560 -1.69 -14.07 15.99
C MET A 560 -1.21 -12.99 16.97
N MET A 561 -1.89 -12.83 18.10
CA MET A 561 -1.57 -11.78 19.08
C MET A 561 -0.37 -12.12 19.96
N ASN A 562 -0.11 -13.41 20.19
CA ASN A 562 1.00 -13.87 21.03
C ASN A 562 2.28 -14.17 20.26
N ASN A 563 2.22 -14.26 18.92
CA ASN A 563 3.40 -14.46 18.08
C ASN A 563 4.40 -13.30 18.25
N ASP A 564 5.51 -13.52 18.94
CA ASP A 564 6.59 -12.55 19.10
C ASP A 564 7.79 -13.03 18.31
N ILE A 565 8.12 -12.32 17.24
CA ILE A 565 9.27 -12.67 16.39
C ILE A 565 10.56 -12.80 17.20
N PHE A 566 10.73 -12.07 18.31
CA PHE A 566 11.94 -12.14 19.14
C PHE A 566 11.97 -13.33 20.10
N LYS A 567 10.87 -14.06 20.27
CA LYS A 567 10.83 -15.28 21.07
C LYS A 567 11.07 -16.50 20.16
N PRO A 568 11.75 -17.55 20.65
CA PRO A 568 11.81 -18.81 19.91
C PRO A 568 10.40 -19.37 19.75
N SER A 569 10.02 -19.72 18.53
CA SER A 569 8.74 -20.38 18.24
C SER A 569 8.64 -21.66 19.08
N GLN A 570 7.59 -21.80 19.88
CA GLN A 570 7.26 -23.13 20.40
C GLN A 570 6.93 -24.02 19.20
N PRO A 571 7.42 -25.28 19.17
CA PRO A 571 7.13 -26.17 18.05
C PRO A 571 5.60 -26.32 17.90
N PHE A 572 5.11 -26.13 16.68
CA PHE A 572 3.74 -26.44 16.30
C PHE A 572 3.39 -27.84 16.82
N LYS A 573 2.45 -27.91 17.77
CA LYS A 573 1.77 -29.17 18.07
C LYS A 573 0.74 -29.36 16.96
N GLY A 574 1.08 -30.20 15.99
CA GLY A 574 0.16 -30.64 14.93
C GLY A 574 -1.00 -31.46 15.45
#